data_AF-A0A3B8WG10-F1
#
_entry.id   AF-A0A3B8WG10-F1
#
_cell.length_a   1.000
_cell.length_b   1.000
_cell.length_c   1.000
_cell.angle_alpha   90.00
_cell.angle_beta   90.00
_cell.angle_gamma   90.00
#
_symmetry.space_group_name_H-M   'P 1'
#
loop_
_entity.id
_entity.type
_entity.pdbx_description
1 polymer ?
#
loop_
_entity_poly.entity_id
_entity_poly.type
_entity_poly.pdbx_seq_one_letter_code
_entity_poly.pdbx_strand_id
1 'polypeptide(L)' 'WLIHKLMRMAGSPPIRFRLWNGDVIEPEVQDARFTLHLTDHKALYSLVANPNLAFGDLYAAGRLEIDGDLPDL' A
#
# COMPACT_ATOMS: atom_id res chain seq x y z
N TRP A 1 5.94 -11.85 -2.13
CA TRP A 1 5.87 -11.98 -3.61
C TRP A 1 4.82 -11.08 -4.24
N LEU A 2 3.53 -11.19 -3.86
CA LEU A 2 2.44 -10.43 -4.47
C LEU A 2 2.62 -8.90 -4.33
N ILE A 3 3.02 -8.44 -3.15
CA ILE A 3 3.26 -7.02 -2.85
C ILE A 3 4.50 -6.49 -3.56
N HIS A 4 5.60 -7.25 -3.61
CA HIS A 4 6.76 -6.91 -4.46
C HIS A 4 6.40 -6.76 -5.94
N LYS A 5 5.48 -7.60 -6.45
CA LYS A 5 4.97 -7.47 -7.82
C LYS A 5 4.15 -6.19 -7.98
N LEU A 6 3.26 -5.89 -7.02
CA LEU A 6 2.50 -4.65 -6.97
C LEU A 6 3.41 -3.43 -6.99
N MET A 7 4.46 -3.42 -6.16
CA MET A 7 5.44 -2.34 -6.10
C MET A 7 6.15 -2.12 -7.42
N ARG A 8 6.58 -3.18 -8.09
CA ARG A 8 7.15 -3.06 -9.44
C ARG A 8 6.13 -2.57 -10.48
N MET A 9 4.88 -3.01 -10.41
CA MET A 9 3.81 -2.56 -11.32
C MET A 9 3.45 -1.09 -11.10
N ALA A 10 3.53 -0.60 -9.86
CA ALA A 10 3.26 0.78 -9.49
C ALA A 10 4.46 1.73 -9.73
N GLY A 11 5.60 1.23 -10.23
CA GLY A 11 6.79 2.04 -10.51
C GLY A 11 7.74 2.24 -9.32
N SER A 12 7.72 1.32 -8.35
CA SER A 12 8.53 1.36 -7.13
C SER A 12 8.41 2.67 -6.33
N PRO A 13 7.17 3.08 -5.97
CA PRO A 13 6.99 4.27 -5.17
C PRO A 13 7.54 4.05 -3.74
N PRO A 14 8.00 5.11 -3.04
CA PRO A 14 8.53 5.03 -1.68
C PRO A 14 7.38 4.89 -0.66
N ILE A 15 6.74 3.71 -0.65
CA ILE A 15 5.56 3.43 0.15
C ILE A 15 5.75 2.14 0.94
N ARG A 16 5.46 2.20 2.23
CA ARG A 16 5.38 1.06 3.16
C ARG A 16 3.98 0.45 3.09
N PHE A 17 3.87 -0.87 3.12
CA PHE A 17 2.58 -1.56 3.24
C PHE A 17 2.45 -2.15 4.61
N ARG A 18 1.34 -1.90 5.29
CA ARG A 18 0.94 -2.64 6.49
C ARG A 18 -0.32 -3.41 6.21
N LEU A 19 -0.25 -4.70 6.49
CA LEU A 19 -1.31 -5.65 6.25
C LEU A 19 -2.18 -5.83 7.49
N TRP A 20 -3.36 -6.40 7.27
CA TRP A 20 -4.38 -6.66 8.29
C TRP A 20 -3.90 -7.58 9.41
N ASN A 21 -2.87 -8.40 9.16
CA ASN A 21 -2.26 -9.31 10.14
C ASN A 21 -1.14 -8.64 10.95
N GLY A 22 -0.86 -7.35 10.71
CA GLY A 22 0.24 -6.62 11.34
C GLY A 22 1.57 -6.72 10.62
N ASP A 23 1.67 -7.49 9.52
CA ASP A 23 2.89 -7.55 8.71
C ASP A 23 3.14 -6.20 8.05
N VAL A 24 4.40 -5.79 8.05
CA VAL A 24 4.87 -4.57 7.41
C VAL A 24 5.87 -4.92 6.31
N ILE A 25 5.66 -4.36 5.13
CA ILE A 25 6.55 -4.48 3.98
C ILE A 25 7.13 -3.11 3.70
N GLU A 26 8.44 -3.00 3.91
CA GLU A 26 9.21 -1.81 3.60
C GLU A 26 9.57 -1.77 2.10
N PRO A 27 9.61 -0.58 1.49
CA PRO A 27 10.18 -0.40 0.16
C PRO A 27 11.68 -0.73 0.14
N GLU A 28 12.16 -1.32 -0.96
CA GLU A 28 13.56 -1.78 -1.08
C GLU A 28 14.59 -0.66 -1.28
N VAL A 29 14.19 0.49 -1.82
CA VAL A 29 15.14 1.45 -2.44
C VAL A 29 15.19 2.80 -1.72
N GLN A 30 14.13 3.19 -1.01
CA GLN A 30 13.98 4.55 -0.46
C GLN A 30 13.15 4.51 0.82
N ASP A 31 13.42 5.39 1.78
CA ASP A 31 12.58 5.56 2.96
C ASP A 31 11.13 5.80 2.56
N ALA A 32 10.22 5.01 3.14
CA ALA A 32 8.80 5.12 2.88
C ALA A 32 8.29 6.49 3.37
N ARG A 33 7.78 7.31 2.46
CA ARG A 33 7.13 8.58 2.82
C ARG A 33 5.67 8.39 3.22
N PHE A 34 5.06 7.32 2.71
CA PHE A 34 3.68 6.98 2.96
C PHE A 34 3.57 5.53 3.40
N THR A 35 2.65 5.27 4.32
CA THR A 35 2.27 3.94 4.77
C THR A 35 0.86 3.65 4.30
N LEU A 36 0.70 2.66 3.43
CA LEU A 36 -0.58 2.12 3.01
C LEU A 36 -1.03 1.05 4.00
N HIS A 37 -2.18 1.27 4.63
CA HIS A 37 -2.82 0.34 5.54
C HIS A 37 -3.93 -0.43 4.83
N LEU A 38 -3.77 -1.76 4.77
CA LEU A 38 -4.77 -2.67 4.22
C LEU A 38 -5.54 -3.36 5.34
N THR A 39 -6.85 -3.15 5.34
CA THR A 39 -7.74 -3.69 6.38
C THR A 39 -8.05 -5.18 6.20
N ASP A 40 -7.89 -5.74 4.99
CA ASP A 40 -8.18 -7.14 4.70
C ASP A 40 -7.43 -7.71 3.47
N HIS A 41 -7.43 -9.05 3.35
CA HIS A 41 -6.75 -9.76 2.26
C HIS A 41 -7.35 -9.52 0.87
N LYS A 42 -8.66 -9.27 0.76
CA LYS A 42 -9.32 -9.04 -0.52
C LYS A 42 -8.88 -7.69 -1.10
N ALA A 43 -8.65 -6.68 -0.26
CA ALA A 43 -8.12 -5.39 -0.68
C ALA A 43 -6.74 -5.55 -1.36
N LEU A 44 -5.87 -6.41 -0.83
CA LEU A 44 -4.58 -6.73 -1.46
C LEU A 44 -4.76 -7.38 -2.84
N TYR A 45 -5.65 -8.36 -2.97
CA TYR A 45 -5.92 -9.00 -4.26
C TYR A 45 -6.47 -8.02 -5.29
N SER A 46 -7.38 -7.12 -4.89
CA SER A 46 -7.92 -6.07 -5.75
C SER A 46 -6.84 -5.11 -6.24
N LEU A 47 -5.93 -4.66 -5.36
CA LEU A 47 -4.80 -3.82 -5.75
C LEU A 47 -3.85 -4.51 -6.73
N VAL A 48 -3.57 -5.79 -6.53
CA VAL A 48 -2.69 -6.56 -7.42
C VAL A 48 -3.33 -6.79 -8.78
N ALA A 49 -4.66 -6.95 -8.83
CA ALA A 49 -5.40 -7.13 -10.08
C ALA A 49 -5.44 -5.83 -10.90
N ASN A 50 -5.72 -4.69 -10.26
CA ASN A 50 -5.75 -3.40 -10.94
C ASN A 50 -5.49 -2.24 -9.94
N PRO A 51 -4.23 -1.80 -9.79
CA PRO A 51 -3.88 -0.83 -8.75
C PRO A 51 -4.54 0.52 -8.95
N ASN A 52 -4.59 1.04 -10.18
CA ASN A 52 -5.15 2.37 -10.46
C ASN A 52 -6.66 2.43 -10.21
N LEU A 53 -7.40 1.37 -10.55
CA LEU A 53 -8.84 1.31 -10.33
C LEU A 53 -9.19 0.99 -8.87
N ALA A 54 -8.56 -0.06 -8.32
CA ALA A 54 -8.90 -0.55 -6.99
C ALA A 54 -8.49 0.43 -5.87
N PHE A 55 -7.44 1.24 -6.08
CA PHE A 55 -6.98 2.17 -5.06
C PHE A 55 -8.06 3.17 -4.65
N GLY A 56 -8.71 3.83 -5.63
CA GLY A 56 -9.74 4.82 -5.35
C GLY A 56 -10.96 4.22 -4.65
N ASP A 57 -11.42 3.06 -5.14
CA ASP A 57 -12.56 2.35 -4.57
C ASP A 57 -12.28 1.87 -3.12
N LEU A 58 -11.09 1.31 -2.88
CA LEU A 58 -10.72 0.82 -1.56
C LEU A 58 -10.49 1.96 -0.57
N TYR A 59 -9.91 3.08 -1.01
CA TYR A 59 -9.73 4.27 -0.20
C TYR A 59 -11.08 4.89 0.19
N ALA A 60 -11.97 5.09 -0.80
CA ALA A 60 -13.31 5.61 -0.55
C ALA A 60 -14.16 4.68 0.34
N ALA A 61 -13.95 3.37 0.26
CA ALA A 61 -14.62 2.38 1.09
C ALA A 61 -14.02 2.25 2.51
N GLY A 62 -12.94 2.97 2.84
CA GLY A 62 -12.24 2.85 4.12
C GLY A 62 -11.52 1.51 4.31
N ARG A 63 -11.29 0.77 3.22
CA ARG A 63 -10.58 -0.52 3.23
C ARG A 63 -9.09 -0.38 2.95
N LEU A 64 -8.71 0.79 2.45
CA LEU A 64 -7.34 1.23 2.27
C LEU A 64 -7.18 2.59 2.96
N GLU A 65 -6.25 2.68 3.88
CA GLU A 65 -5.89 3.93 4.55
C GLU A 65 -4.48 4.33 4.15
N ILE A 66 -4.20 5.63 4.15
CA ILE A 66 -2.90 6.19 3.80
C ILE A 66 -2.46 7.07 4.95
N ASP A 67 -1.43 6.62 5.66
CA ASP A 67 -0.72 7.42 6.63
C ASP A 67 0.48 8.07 5.95
N GLY A 68 0.68 9.36 6.11
CA GLY A 68 1.90 10.05 5.71
C GLY A 68 2.70 10.39 6.95
N ASP A 69 3.97 9.99 7.00
CA ASP A 69 4.91 10.60 7.93
C ASP A 69 5.04 12.06 7.50
N LEU A 70 4.30 12.95 8.16
CA LEU A 70 4.67 14.35 8.18
C LEU A 70 6.02 14.38 8.86
N PRO A 71 7.12 14.77 8.19
CA PRO A 71 8.33 15.07 8.92
C PRO A 71 7.94 16.12 9.97
N ASP A 72 8.28 15.86 11.23
CA ASP A 72 8.09 16.80 12.33
C ASP A 72 8.48 18.21 11.85
N LEU A 73 7.52 19.13 11.94
CA LEU A 73 7.66 20.52 11.50
C LEU A 73 8.70 21.26 12.34
#